data_AF-A0A7J7E5W8-F1
#
_entry.id   AF-A0A7J7E5W8-F1
#
_cell.length_a   1.000
_cell.length_b   1.000
_cell.length_c   1.000
_cell.angle_alpha   90.00
_cell.angle_beta   90.00
_cell.angle_gamma   90.00
#
_symmetry.space_group_name_H-M   'P 1'
#
loop_
_entity.id
_entity.type
_entity.pdbx_description
1 polymer ?
#
loop_
_entity_poly.entity_id
_entity_poly.type
_entity_poly.pdbx_seq_one_letter_code
_entity_poly.pdbx_strand_id
1 'polypeptide(L)'
;MGTDTKLVISTAFTSFFTFQLLFHFISYWFSAKISSGFNSLSFEKRIEWNSRVVSTCHSLVVGVFGLYIFLFDEATIADPLWGDPSFVKVNIAVASGYLISDLLILILYWKVIGDKYFIIHHCTALYAYYFVLIFIDYR
;
A
#
# COMPACT_ATOMS: atom_id res chain seq x y z
N MET A 1 -1.93 -20.27 13.57
CA MET A 1 -0.94 -19.26 14.00
C MET A 1 0.31 -19.17 13.12
N GLY A 2 1.18 -20.20 13.02
CA GLY A 2 2.49 -20.02 12.35
C GLY A 2 2.51 -19.80 10.83
N THR A 3 1.47 -20.20 10.09
CA THR A 3 1.42 -20.08 8.62
C THR A 3 0.91 -18.72 8.16
N ASP A 4 -0.16 -18.21 8.79
CA ASP A 4 -0.76 -16.92 8.47
C ASP A 4 0.18 -15.75 8.76
N THR A 5 0.89 -15.77 9.89
CA THR A 5 1.87 -14.73 10.21
C THR A 5 3.00 -14.66 9.19
N LYS A 6 3.48 -15.82 8.70
CA LYS A 6 4.50 -15.87 7.63
C LYS A 6 3.96 -15.31 6.33
N LEU A 7 2.70 -15.62 5.99
CA LEU A 7 2.04 -15.07 4.80
C LEU A 7 1.91 -13.55 4.88
N VAL A 8 1.46 -13.02 6.02
CA VAL A 8 1.31 -11.57 6.25
C VAL A 8 2.66 -10.87 6.14
N ILE A 9 3.69 -11.36 6.84
CA ILE A 9 5.02 -10.74 6.82
C ILE A 9 5.63 -10.78 5.40
N SER A 10 5.56 -11.94 4.74
CA SER A 10 6.09 -12.06 3.37
C SER A 10 5.32 -11.18 2.38
N THR A 11 3.99 -11.10 2.48
CA THR A 11 3.16 -10.22 1.64
C THR A 11 3.51 -8.75 1.86
N ALA A 12 3.65 -8.31 3.12
CA ALA A 12 4.02 -6.93 3.42
C ALA A 12 5.43 -6.59 2.91
N PHE A 13 6.39 -7.50 3.09
CA PHE A 13 7.75 -7.35 2.59
C PHE A 13 7.78 -7.29 1.06
N THR A 14 7.17 -8.25 0.37
CA THR A 14 7.08 -8.25 -1.09
C THR A 14 6.41 -6.97 -1.60
N SER A 15 5.30 -6.56 -0.97
CA SER A 15 4.59 -5.33 -1.35
C SER A 15 5.48 -4.10 -1.19
N PHE A 16 6.24 -3.99 -0.11
CA PHE A 16 7.21 -2.91 0.07
C PHE A 16 8.18 -2.81 -1.11
N PHE A 17 8.83 -3.91 -1.50
CA PHE A 17 9.76 -3.89 -2.64
C PHE A 17 9.07 -3.64 -3.97
N THR A 18 7.86 -4.17 -4.15
CA THR A 18 7.06 -3.90 -5.35
C THR A 18 6.75 -2.42 -5.48
N PHE A 19 6.31 -1.74 -4.41
CA PHE A 19 6.01 -0.31 -4.46
C PHE A 19 7.27 0.56 -4.59
N GLN A 20 8.40 0.14 -4.02
CA GLN A 20 9.71 0.78 -4.29
C GLN A 20 10.13 0.64 -5.75
N LEU A 21 10.00 -0.55 -6.34
CA LEU A 21 10.28 -0.80 -7.76
C LEU A 21 9.35 0.03 -8.66
N LEU A 22 8.06 0.12 -8.29
CA LEU A 22 7.08 0.92 -8.99
C LEU A 22 7.49 2.41 -8.99
N PHE A 23 7.90 2.95 -7.85
CA PHE A 23 8.30 4.35 -7.72
C PHE A 23 9.57 4.69 -8.50
N HIS A 24 10.62 3.89 -8.30
CA HIS A 24 11.95 4.22 -8.84
C HIS A 24 12.11 3.90 -10.32
N PHE A 25 11.39 2.90 -10.84
CA PHE A 25 11.63 2.40 -12.20
C PHE A 25 10.37 2.37 -13.05
N ILE A 26 9.33 1.65 -12.63
CA ILE A 26 8.19 1.35 -13.51
C ILE A 26 7.40 2.61 -13.82
N SER A 27 7.13 3.46 -12.81
CA SER A 27 6.40 4.71 -13.00
C SER A 27 7.10 5.62 -14.00
N TYR A 28 8.42 5.76 -13.90
CA TYR A 28 9.21 6.54 -14.85
C TYR A 28 9.11 5.97 -16.27
N TRP A 29 9.41 4.67 -16.43
CA TRP A 29 9.38 4.01 -17.73
C TRP A 29 8.01 4.08 -18.40
N PHE A 30 6.96 3.82 -17.63
CA PHE A 30 5.59 3.84 -18.12
C PHE A 30 5.19 5.27 -18.51
N SER A 31 5.38 6.23 -17.60
CA SER A 31 5.00 7.63 -17.82
C SER A 31 5.73 8.26 -19.01
N ALA A 32 7.02 7.96 -19.18
CA ALA A 32 7.80 8.42 -20.33
C ALA A 32 7.31 7.86 -21.68
N LYS A 33 6.67 6.69 -21.67
CA LYS A 33 6.07 6.07 -22.87
C LYS A 33 4.68 6.63 -23.18
N ILE A 34 3.87 6.88 -22.17
CA ILE A 34 2.46 7.28 -22.37
C ILE A 34 2.26 8.79 -22.44
N SER A 35 3.17 9.58 -21.89
CA SER A 35 3.06 11.04 -21.81
C SER A 35 4.35 11.68 -22.30
N SER A 36 4.31 12.28 -23.49
CA SER A 36 5.46 12.99 -24.07
C SER A 36 5.93 14.16 -23.18
N GLY A 37 5.01 14.78 -22.44
CA GLY A 37 5.32 15.87 -21.51
C GLY A 37 6.11 15.43 -20.28
N PHE A 38 6.06 14.15 -19.88
CA PHE A 38 6.76 13.65 -18.70
C PHE A 38 8.28 13.86 -18.80
N ASN A 39 8.86 13.64 -19.99
CA ASN A 39 10.30 13.84 -20.21
C ASN A 39 10.72 15.32 -20.16
N SER A 40 9.79 16.26 -20.23
CA SER A 40 10.09 17.69 -20.07
C SER A 40 9.97 18.19 -18.62
N LEU A 41 9.49 17.36 -17.69
CA LEU A 41 9.34 17.74 -16.29
C LEU A 41 10.70 17.88 -15.58
N SER A 42 10.76 18.81 -14.63
CA SER A 42 11.89 18.92 -13.68
C SER A 42 11.99 17.67 -12.81
N PHE A 43 13.14 17.49 -12.16
CA PHE A 43 13.37 16.35 -11.26
C PHE A 43 12.31 16.27 -10.16
N GLU A 44 11.99 17.39 -9.51
CA GLU A 44 11.01 17.50 -8.43
C GLU A 44 9.62 17.09 -8.92
N LYS A 45 9.23 17.56 -10.11
CA LYS A 45 7.93 17.21 -10.70
C LYS A 45 7.83 15.75 -11.11
N ARG A 46 8.93 15.12 -11.51
CA ARG A 46 8.96 13.67 -11.77
C ARG A 46 8.83 12.85 -10.49
N ILE A 47 9.45 13.29 -9.39
CA ILE A 47 9.29 12.67 -8.07
C ILE A 47 7.83 12.76 -7.61
N GLU A 48 7.23 13.95 -7.68
CA GLU A 48 5.81 14.16 -7.34
C GLU A 48 4.90 13.30 -8.23
N TRP A 49 5.16 13.27 -9.54
CA TRP A 49 4.42 12.46 -10.49
C TRP A 49 4.50 10.97 -10.16
N ASN A 50 5.70 10.46 -9.92
CA ASN A 50 5.90 9.05 -9.60
C ASN A 50 5.21 8.68 -8.28
N SER A 51 5.28 9.53 -7.26
CA SER A 51 4.54 9.31 -6.00
C SER A 51 3.03 9.20 -6.25
N ARG A 52 2.45 10.10 -7.08
CA ARG A 52 1.02 10.07 -7.44
C ARG A 52 0.62 8.81 -8.23
N VAL A 53 1.47 8.34 -9.15
CA VAL A 53 1.22 7.10 -9.90
C VAL A 53 1.18 5.91 -8.93
N VAL A 54 2.17 5.80 -8.06
CA VAL A 54 2.29 4.67 -7.13
C VAL A 54 1.16 4.65 -6.11
N SER A 55 0.78 5.79 -5.54
CA SER A 55 -0.36 5.89 -4.62
C SER A 55 -1.70 5.57 -5.30
N THR A 56 -1.85 5.93 -6.58
CA THR A 56 -3.01 5.53 -7.38
C THR A 56 -3.03 4.02 -7.60
N CYS A 57 -1.90 3.41 -7.97
CA CYS A 57 -1.79 1.95 -8.12
C CYS A 57 -2.14 1.23 -6.82
N HIS A 58 -1.59 1.67 -5.68
CA HIS A 58 -1.94 1.14 -4.37
C HIS A 58 -3.45 1.23 -4.12
N SER A 59 -4.04 2.41 -4.28
CA SER A 59 -5.47 2.65 -4.04
C SER A 59 -6.36 1.75 -4.89
N LEU A 60 -5.99 1.53 -6.16
CA LEU A 60 -6.70 0.60 -7.04
C LEU A 60 -6.57 -0.84 -6.56
N VAL A 61 -5.37 -1.29 -6.20
CA VAL A 61 -5.16 -2.67 -5.72
C VAL A 61 -5.96 -2.93 -4.44
N VAL A 62 -5.78 -2.11 -3.40
CA VAL A 62 -6.44 -2.36 -2.11
C VAL A 62 -7.93 -2.05 -2.14
N GLY A 63 -8.34 -1.09 -2.98
CA GLY A 63 -9.74 -0.72 -3.18
C GLY A 63 -10.51 -1.80 -3.93
N VAL A 64 -9.99 -2.32 -5.04
CA VAL A 64 -10.61 -3.45 -5.76
C VAL A 64 -10.65 -4.69 -4.89
N PHE A 65 -9.57 -4.98 -4.15
CA PHE A 65 -9.54 -6.14 -3.28
C PHE A 65 -10.50 -5.99 -2.09
N GLY A 66 -10.61 -4.79 -1.54
CA GLY A 66 -11.60 -4.46 -0.51
C GLY A 66 -13.04 -4.59 -1.00
N LEU A 67 -13.34 -4.12 -2.22
CA LEU A 67 -14.64 -4.32 -2.85
C LEU A 67 -14.94 -5.80 -3.07
N TYR A 68 -13.94 -6.59 -3.48
CA TYR A 68 -14.10 -8.03 -3.62
C TYR A 68 -14.47 -8.70 -2.28
N ILE A 69 -13.72 -8.39 -1.22
CA ILE A 69 -14.00 -8.92 0.13
C ILE A 69 -15.42 -8.53 0.56
N PHE A 70 -15.80 -7.27 0.39
CA PHE A 70 -17.10 -6.76 0.81
C PHE A 70 -18.28 -7.42 0.06
N LEU A 71 -18.12 -7.69 -1.25
CA LEU A 71 -19.21 -8.17 -2.10
C LEU A 71 -19.29 -9.70 -2.22
N PHE A 72 -18.17 -10.41 -2.06
CA PHE A 72 -18.08 -11.82 -2.44
C PHE A 72 -17.44 -12.74 -1.39
N ASP A 73 -16.80 -12.22 -0.34
CA ASP A 73 -16.18 -13.08 0.67
C ASP A 73 -17.22 -13.61 1.66
N GLU A 74 -17.66 -14.86 1.47
CA GLU A 74 -18.74 -15.45 2.25
C GLU A 74 -18.45 -15.45 3.76
N ALA A 75 -17.20 -15.66 4.16
CA ALA A 75 -16.80 -15.67 5.57
C ALA A 75 -16.97 -14.28 6.21
N THR A 76 -16.48 -13.23 5.55
CA THR A 76 -16.64 -11.83 6.00
C THR A 76 -18.08 -11.34 5.85
N ILE A 77 -18.86 -11.84 4.89
CA ILE A 77 -20.28 -11.48 4.76
C ILE A 77 -21.11 -12.11 5.89
N ALA A 78 -20.84 -13.37 6.23
CA ALA A 78 -21.55 -14.10 7.28
C ALA A 78 -21.23 -13.55 8.67
N ASP A 79 -19.97 -13.17 8.90
CA ASP A 79 -19.54 -12.48 10.13
C ASP A 79 -18.62 -11.29 9.79
N PRO A 80 -19.19 -10.08 9.60
CA PRO A 80 -18.43 -8.88 9.21
C PRO A 80 -17.38 -8.43 10.22
N LEU A 81 -17.49 -8.87 11.47
CA LEU A 81 -16.56 -8.51 12.52
C LEU A 81 -15.53 -9.62 12.75
N TRP A 82 -15.92 -10.90 12.64
CA TRP A 82 -15.12 -12.04 13.10
C TRP A 82 -14.96 -13.21 12.12
N GLY A 83 -15.39 -13.08 10.86
CA GLY A 83 -15.21 -14.12 9.83
C GLY A 83 -13.73 -14.45 9.57
N ASP A 84 -13.44 -15.61 8.95
CA ASP A 84 -12.07 -15.99 8.54
C ASP A 84 -11.52 -14.93 7.57
N PRO A 85 -10.58 -14.09 8.03
CA PRO A 85 -10.24 -12.87 7.31
C PRO A 85 -8.99 -13.09 6.47
N SER A 86 -8.73 -14.29 5.95
CA SER A 86 -7.51 -14.60 5.19
C SER A 86 -7.26 -13.59 4.06
N PHE A 87 -8.28 -13.21 3.28
CA PHE A 87 -8.15 -12.16 2.26
C PHE A 87 -7.97 -10.76 2.85
N VAL A 88 -8.62 -10.45 3.98
CA VAL A 88 -8.46 -9.19 4.70
C VAL A 88 -7.02 -9.06 5.22
N LYS A 89 -6.43 -10.11 5.80
CA LYS A 89 -5.03 -10.15 6.27
C LYS A 89 -4.07 -9.84 5.12
N VAL A 90 -4.28 -10.44 3.96
CA VAL A 90 -3.48 -10.17 2.75
C VAL A 90 -3.66 -8.73 2.28
N ASN A 91 -4.90 -8.23 2.21
CA ASN A 91 -5.16 -6.84 1.79
C ASN A 91 -4.51 -5.82 2.74
N ILE A 92 -4.61 -6.03 4.05
CA ILE A 92 -3.95 -5.22 5.08
C ILE A 92 -2.42 -5.32 4.95
N ALA A 93 -1.87 -6.51 4.69
CA ALA A 93 -0.44 -6.69 4.49
C ALA A 93 0.08 -5.92 3.25
N VAL A 94 -0.66 -5.97 2.14
CA VAL A 94 -0.35 -5.21 0.92
C VAL A 94 -0.38 -3.70 1.21
N ALA A 95 -1.43 -3.24 1.90
CA ALA A 95 -1.56 -1.84 2.28
C ALA A 95 -0.42 -1.39 3.21
N SER A 96 -0.07 -2.21 4.19
CA SER A 96 1.02 -1.93 5.13
C SER A 96 2.38 -1.84 4.41
N GLY A 97 2.66 -2.76 3.50
CA GLY A 97 3.88 -2.72 2.69
C GLY A 97 3.99 -1.46 1.84
N TYR A 98 2.88 -1.04 1.21
CA TYR A 98 2.80 0.26 0.52
C TYR A 98 3.07 1.43 1.48
N LEU A 99 2.36 1.51 2.60
CA LEU A 99 2.47 2.65 3.52
C LEU A 99 3.90 2.79 4.07
N ILE A 100 4.58 1.69 4.38
CA ILE A 100 5.99 1.71 4.79
C ILE A 100 6.88 2.20 3.64
N SER A 101 6.63 1.75 2.42
CA SER A 101 7.36 2.18 1.22
C SER A 101 7.18 3.68 0.95
N ASP A 102 5.94 4.16 0.97
CA ASP A 102 5.61 5.57 0.72
C ASP A 102 6.15 6.47 1.83
N LEU A 103 6.10 6.02 3.09
CA LEU A 103 6.71 6.72 4.22
C LEU A 103 8.22 6.88 4.05
N LEU A 104 8.93 5.84 3.59
CA LEU A 104 10.36 5.93 3.28
C LEU A 104 10.61 6.96 2.17
N ILE A 105 9.82 6.93 1.10
CA ILE A 105 9.93 7.87 -0.03
C ILE A 105 9.66 9.32 0.43
N LEU A 106 8.65 9.55 1.26
CA LEU A 106 8.33 10.86 1.85
C LEU A 106 9.50 11.41 2.68
N ILE A 107 10.16 10.55 3.47
CA ILE A 107 11.31 10.93 4.29
C ILE A 107 12.53 11.24 3.39
N LEU A 108 12.81 10.39 2.40
CA LEU A 108 13.94 10.56 1.48
C LEU A 108 13.81 11.81 0.61
N TYR A 109 12.59 12.12 0.14
CA TYR A 109 12.30 13.25 -0.74
C TYR A 109 11.53 14.37 -0.01
N TRP A 110 11.83 14.57 1.28
CA TRP A 110 11.12 15.51 2.15
C TRP A 110 10.99 16.92 1.57
N LYS A 111 12.03 17.42 0.90
CA LYS A 111 12.02 18.76 0.28
C LYS A 111 11.03 18.92 -0.87
N VAL A 112 10.56 17.82 -1.46
CA VAL A 112 9.68 17.80 -2.64
C VAL A 112 8.26 17.38 -2.28
N ILE A 113 8.11 16.29 -1.53
CA ILE A 113 6.81 15.66 -1.25
C ILE A 113 6.52 15.50 0.26
N GLY A 114 7.45 15.92 1.13
CA GLY A 114 7.29 15.74 2.57
C GLY A 114 6.14 16.55 3.16
N ASP A 115 5.25 15.87 3.90
CA ASP A 115 4.17 16.50 4.65
C ASP A 115 3.96 15.77 5.98
N LYS A 116 3.98 16.52 7.09
CA LYS A 116 3.72 16.00 8.45
C LYS A 116 2.35 15.33 8.57
N TYR A 117 1.34 15.80 7.84
CA TYR A 117 0.01 15.20 7.86
C TYR A 117 0.03 13.82 7.19
N PHE A 118 0.82 13.64 6.14
CA PHE A 118 1.03 12.32 5.55
C PHE A 118 1.79 11.40 6.49
N ILE A 119 2.83 11.86 7.20
CA ILE A 119 3.50 11.03 8.21
C ILE A 119 2.51 10.53 9.27
N ILE A 120 1.70 11.44 9.84
CA ILE A 120 0.71 11.07 10.86
C ILE A 120 -0.31 10.08 10.28
N HIS A 121 -0.84 10.36 9.08
CA HIS A 121 -1.78 9.46 8.40
C HIS A 121 -1.22 8.04 8.25
N HIS A 122 0.01 7.91 7.74
CA HIS A 122 0.66 6.61 7.53
C HIS A 122 0.86 5.87 8.84
N CYS A 123 1.37 6.55 9.87
CA CYS A 123 1.59 5.96 11.20
C CYS A 123 0.27 5.51 11.85
N THR A 124 -0.78 6.32 11.78
CA THR A 124 -2.10 5.96 12.32
C THR A 124 -2.72 4.79 11.57
N ALA A 125 -2.62 4.76 10.24
CA ALA A 125 -3.12 3.63 9.44
C ALA A 125 -2.37 2.34 9.76
N LEU A 126 -1.03 2.37 9.81
CA LEU A 126 -0.21 1.22 10.18
C LEU A 126 -0.52 0.71 11.60
N TYR A 127 -0.74 1.62 12.55
CA TYR A 127 -1.11 1.25 13.91
C TYR A 127 -2.47 0.54 13.95
N ALA A 128 -3.48 1.07 13.24
CA ALA A 128 -4.79 0.44 13.15
C ALA A 128 -4.72 -0.95 12.49
N TYR A 129 -3.96 -1.09 11.42
CA TYR A 129 -3.75 -2.37 10.73
C TYR A 129 -3.06 -3.40 11.60
N TYR A 130 -2.02 -3.01 12.34
CA TYR A 130 -1.37 -3.87 13.31
C TYR A 130 -2.34 -4.37 14.39
N PHE A 131 -3.18 -3.48 14.91
CA PHE A 131 -4.21 -3.86 15.90
C PHE A 131 -5.20 -4.88 15.32
N VAL A 132 -5.69 -4.67 14.11
CA VAL A 132 -6.61 -5.60 13.44
C VAL A 132 -5.98 -6.97 13.23
N LEU A 133 -4.73 -7.04 12.74
CA LEU A 133 -4.02 -8.30 12.53
C LEU A 133 -3.81 -9.08 13.82
N ILE A 134 -3.44 -8.41 14.91
CA ILE A 134 -3.29 -9.03 16.23
C ILE A 134 -4.64 -9.53 16.74
N PHE A 135 -5.66 -8.67 16.73
CA PHE A 135 -6.94 -9.02 17.32
C PHE A 135 -7.54 -10.26 16.64
N ILE A 136 -7.41 -10.34 15.32
CA ILE A 136 -7.83 -11.48 14.51
C ILE A 136 -7.03 -12.76 14.85
N ASP A 137 -5.71 -12.66 15.06
CA ASP A 137 -4.85 -13.84 15.27
C ASP A 137 -4.93 -14.42 16.70
N TYR A 138 -5.39 -13.65 17.70
CA TYR A 138 -5.46 -14.08 19.10
C TYR A 138 -6.74 -14.85 19.48
N ARG A 139 -7.59 -15.21 18.51
CA ARG A 139 -8.72 -16.13 18.68
C ARG A 139 -8.53 -17.38 17.81
#